data_AF-A0A957XGR6-F1
#
_entry.id   AF-A0A957XGR6-F1
#
_cell.length_a   1.000
_cell.length_b   1.000
_cell.length_c   1.000
_cell.angle_alpha   90.00
_cell.angle_beta   90.00
_cell.angle_gamma   90.00
#
_symmetry.space_group_name_H-M   'P 1'
#
loop_
_entity.id
_entity.type
_entity.pdbx_description
1 polymer ?
#
loop_
_entity_poly.entity_id
_entity_poly.type
_entity_poly.pdbx_seq_one_letter_code
_entity_poly.pdbx_strand_id
1 'polypeptide(L)'
;IFSNQAQALGFPDVDRDSFLYLLNEWYRKTGKPLQSVHPRDVLKTVRLICEYAGDPVRMSPELIEEACNNYFVKAKSGEIL
;
A
#
# COMPACT_ATOMS: atom_id res chain seq x y z
N ILE A 1 11.25 4.72 8.12
CA ILE A 1 11.29 4.40 6.67
C ILE A 1 9.97 4.78 6.00
N PHE A 2 8.84 4.21 6.40
CA PHE A 2 7.53 4.48 5.78
C PHE A 2 7.18 5.97 5.68
N SER A 3 7.25 6.70 6.80
CA SER A 3 6.97 8.15 6.82
C SER A 3 7.90 8.97 5.91
N ASN A 4 9.19 8.65 5.86
CA ASN A 4 10.14 9.32 4.97
C ASN A 4 9.79 9.08 3.49
N GLN A 5 9.33 7.87 3.14
CA GLN A 5 8.88 7.56 1.78
C GLN A 5 7.58 8.29 1.44
N ALA A 6 6.62 8.35 2.37
CA ALA A 6 5.37 9.08 2.19
C ALA A 6 5.64 10.58 1.92
N GLN A 7 6.49 11.21 2.74
CA GLN A 7 6.89 12.59 2.53
C GLN A 7 7.59 12.80 1.19
N ALA A 8 8.53 11.92 0.83
CA ALA A 8 9.25 12.01 -0.45
C ALA A 8 8.33 11.84 -1.68
N LEU A 9 7.20 11.14 -1.51
CA LEU A 9 6.18 10.94 -2.54
C LEU A 9 5.07 11.99 -2.49
N GLY A 10 5.17 13.02 -1.64
CA GLY A 10 4.24 14.14 -1.60
C GLY A 10 2.92 13.87 -0.87
N PHE A 11 2.88 12.86 0.00
CA PHE A 11 1.76 12.68 0.91
C PHE A 11 1.79 13.80 1.97
N PRO A 12 0.64 14.46 2.24
CA PRO A 12 0.58 15.55 3.22
C PRO A 12 0.86 15.06 4.65
N ASP A 13 0.40 13.86 4.98
CA ASP A 13 0.55 13.23 6.27
C ASP A 13 0.56 11.69 6.15
N VAL A 14 0.92 11.02 7.24
CA VAL A 14 0.83 9.58 7.37
C VAL A 14 -0.36 9.26 8.25
N ASP A 15 -1.42 8.76 7.64
CA ASP A 15 -2.58 8.29 8.37
C ASP A 15 -2.23 7.04 9.20
N ARG A 16 -2.52 7.10 10.51
CA ARG A 16 -2.15 6.06 11.46
C ARG A 16 -2.92 4.78 11.19
N ASP A 17 -4.20 4.88 10.87
CA ASP A 17 -5.07 3.72 10.71
C ASP A 17 -4.72 2.95 9.43
N SER A 18 -4.43 3.66 8.36
CA SER A 18 -3.88 3.11 7.12
C SER A 18 -2.56 2.36 7.33
N PHE A 19 -1.64 2.94 8.12
CA PHE A 19 -0.38 2.30 8.44
C PHE A 19 -0.58 1.03 9.28
N LEU A 20 -1.46 1.09 10.29
CA LEU A 20 -1.79 -0.08 11.11
C LEU A 20 -2.49 -1.17 10.29
N TYR A 21 -3.39 -0.80 9.37
CA TYR A 21 -4.05 -1.69 8.44
C TYR A 21 -3.03 -2.44 7.58
N LEU A 22 -2.08 -1.71 6.95
CA LEU A 22 -0.98 -2.31 6.18
C LEU A 22 -0.22 -3.35 7.00
N LEU A 23 0.18 -3.00 8.24
CA LEU A 23 0.93 -3.91 9.11
C LEU A 23 0.13 -5.15 9.51
N ASN A 24 -1.14 -4.99 9.87
CA ASN A 24 -1.97 -6.09 10.34
C ASN A 24 -2.35 -7.03 9.19
N GLU A 25 -2.94 -6.49 8.12
CA GLU A 25 -3.54 -7.29 7.06
C GLU A 25 -2.50 -7.89 6.12
N TRP A 26 -1.47 -7.12 5.77
CA TRP A 26 -0.55 -7.50 4.69
C TRP A 26 0.79 -8.03 5.16
N TYR A 27 1.20 -7.77 6.42
CA TYR A 27 2.42 -8.33 7.00
C TYR A 27 2.14 -9.39 8.06
N ARG A 28 1.40 -9.05 9.12
CA ARG A 28 1.16 -9.98 10.25
C ARG A 28 0.35 -11.19 9.82
N LYS A 29 -0.80 -11.00 9.17
CA LYS A 29 -1.67 -12.12 8.76
C LYS A 29 -1.06 -13.00 7.67
N THR A 30 -0.22 -12.44 6.81
CA THR A 30 0.40 -13.18 5.69
C THR A 30 1.76 -13.77 6.04
N GLY A 31 2.37 -13.37 7.16
CA GLY A 31 3.73 -13.75 7.54
C GLY A 31 4.81 -13.17 6.62
N LYS A 32 4.50 -12.20 5.76
CA LYS A 32 5.48 -11.61 4.84
C LYS A 32 6.55 -10.83 5.61
N PRO A 33 7.84 -10.93 5.24
CA PRO A 33 8.88 -10.13 5.85
C PRO A 33 8.71 -8.64 5.50
N LEU A 34 9.05 -7.78 6.45
CA LEU A 34 9.15 -6.34 6.20
C LEU A 34 10.41 -6.06 5.39
N GLN A 35 10.26 -5.60 4.15
CA GLN A 35 11.38 -5.18 3.31
C GLN A 35 11.34 -3.66 3.10
N SER A 36 12.52 -3.02 3.13
CA SER A 36 12.65 -1.57 2.96
C SER A 36 12.12 -1.03 1.63
N VAL A 37 11.98 -1.89 0.62
CA VAL A 37 11.43 -1.53 -0.70
C VAL A 37 9.90 -1.43 -0.70
N HIS A 38 9.21 -2.23 0.12
CA HIS A 38 7.75 -2.31 0.07
C HIS A 38 7.06 -0.96 0.38
N PRO A 39 7.47 -0.16 1.39
CA PRO A 39 6.86 1.15 1.62
C PRO A 39 6.86 2.04 0.38
N ARG A 40 7.99 2.12 -0.33
CA ARG A 40 8.13 2.94 -1.53
C ARG A 40 7.17 2.48 -2.61
N ASP A 41 7.11 1.18 -2.86
CA ASP A 41 6.33 0.65 -3.97
C ASP A 41 4.82 0.70 -3.69
N VAL A 42 4.40 0.34 -2.47
CA VAL A 42 2.99 0.46 -2.04
C VAL A 42 2.53 1.92 -2.10
N LEU A 43 3.31 2.87 -1.58
CA LEU A 43 2.94 4.28 -1.59
C LEU A 43 2.95 4.89 -3.00
N LYS A 44 3.82 4.42 -3.90
CA LYS A 44 3.77 4.80 -5.32
C LYS A 44 2.47 4.34 -5.96
N THR A 45 2.00 3.14 -5.66
CA THR A 45 0.72 2.65 -6.17
C THR A 45 -0.46 3.43 -5.59
N VAL A 46 -0.46 3.74 -4.28
CA VAL A 46 -1.50 4.60 -3.67
C VAL A 46 -1.56 5.96 -4.37
N ARG A 47 -0.41 6.59 -4.60
CA ARG A 47 -0.32 7.88 -5.30
C ARG A 47 -0.89 7.76 -6.71
N LEU A 48 -0.52 6.72 -7.46
CA LEU A 48 -1.01 6.49 -8.81
C LEU A 48 -2.54 6.33 -8.85
N ILE A 49 -3.13 5.64 -7.88
CA ILE A 49 -4.59 5.50 -7.75
C ILE A 49 -5.24 6.88 -7.58
N CYS A 50 -4.72 7.73 -6.69
CA CYS A 50 -5.23 9.09 -6.49
C CYS A 50 -5.09 9.94 -7.76
N GLU A 51 -3.91 9.93 -8.39
CA GLU A 51 -3.64 10.68 -9.61
C GLU A 51 -4.55 10.25 -10.77
N TYR A 52 -4.80 8.95 -10.91
CA TYR A 52 -5.71 8.41 -11.92
C TYR A 52 -7.16 8.82 -11.68
N ALA A 53 -7.59 8.85 -10.41
CA ALA A 53 -8.93 9.29 -10.02
C ALA A 53 -9.12 10.83 -10.11
N GLY A 54 -8.05 11.60 -10.32
CA GLY A 54 -8.09 13.07 -10.26
C GLY A 54 -8.20 13.64 -8.85
N ASP A 55 -7.92 12.81 -7.85
CA ASP A 55 -8.04 13.14 -6.42
C ASP A 55 -6.72 13.67 -5.85
N PRO A 56 -6.77 14.52 -4.80
CA PRO A 56 -5.59 14.85 -4.02
C PRO A 56 -4.94 13.60 -3.42
N VAL A 57 -3.59 13.57 -3.44
CA VAL A 57 -2.81 12.49 -2.82
C VAL A 57 -3.13 12.42 -1.33
N ARG A 58 -3.64 11.27 -0.90
CA ARG A 58 -4.00 10.99 0.49
C ARG A 58 -3.73 9.52 0.83
N MET A 59 -3.74 9.21 2.11
CA MET A 59 -3.65 7.84 2.60
C MET A 59 -4.99 7.45 3.23
N SER A 60 -5.49 6.26 2.89
CA SER A 60 -6.64 5.64 3.57
C SER A 60 -6.46 4.11 3.59
N PRO A 61 -7.11 3.37 4.51
CA PRO A 61 -7.05 1.92 4.53
C PRO A 61 -7.47 1.28 3.21
N GLU A 62 -8.48 1.84 2.54
CA GLU A 62 -9.01 1.35 1.26
C GLU A 62 -7.99 1.51 0.12
N LEU A 63 -7.33 2.67 0.07
CA LEU A 63 -6.26 2.91 -0.92
C LEU A 63 -5.06 1.99 -0.67
N ILE A 64 -4.71 1.73 0.59
CA ILE A 64 -3.67 0.77 0.96
C ILE A 64 -4.06 -0.64 0.54
N GLU A 65 -5.31 -1.05 0.76
CA GLU A 65 -5.82 -2.35 0.34
C GLU A 65 -5.71 -2.53 -1.17
N GLU A 66 -6.20 -1.57 -1.95
CA GLU A 66 -6.11 -1.61 -3.41
C GLU A 66 -4.66 -1.63 -3.90
N ALA A 67 -3.81 -0.78 -3.34
CA ALA A 67 -2.39 -0.76 -3.67
C ALA A 67 -1.69 -2.09 -3.35
N CYS A 68 -2.00 -2.70 -2.21
CA CYS A 68 -1.43 -3.99 -1.81
C CYS A 68 -1.93 -5.15 -2.65
N ASN A 69 -3.21 -5.15 -3.06
CA ASN A 69 -3.74 -6.14 -3.99
C ASN A 69 -2.98 -6.11 -5.34
N ASN A 70 -2.67 -4.91 -5.82
CA ASN A 70 -1.90 -4.70 -7.05
C ASN A 70 -0.41 -5.02 -6.87
N TYR A 71 0.19 -4.72 -5.72
CA TYR A 71 1.63 -4.90 -5.48
C TYR A 71 2.01 -6.33 -5.09
N PHE A 72 1.32 -6.91 -4.11
CA PHE A 72 1.65 -8.22 -3.57
C PHE A 72 1.10 -9.39 -4.39
N VAL A 73 0.47 -9.10 -5.55
CA VAL A 73 -0.20 -10.01 -6.50
C VAL A 73 -0.26 -11.43 -5.97
N LYS A 74 -1.40 -11.83 -5.41
CA LYS A 74 -1.63 -13.26 -5.20
C LYS A 74 -1.64 -13.89 -6.58
N ALA A 75 -0.67 -14.75 -6.88
CA ALA A 75 -0.83 -15.69 -7.97
C ALA A 75 -2.21 -16.35 -7.75
N LYS A 76 -3.16 -16.16 -8.68
CA LYS A 76 -4.38 -16.95 -8.66
C LYS A 76 -3.92 -18.40 -8.67
N SER A 77 -4.09 -19.10 -7.55
CA SER A 77 -4.04 -20.55 -7.52
C SER A 77 -4.98 -20.99 -8.64
N GLY A 78 -4.42 -21.66 -9.65
CA GLY A 78 -5.14 -22.02 -10.86
C GLY A 78 -6.42 -22.78 -10.52
N GLU A 79 -7.56 -22.18 -10.82
CA GLU A 79 -8.76 -22.94 -11.16
C GLU A 79 -8.53 -23.46 -12.58
N ILE A 80 -8.04 -24.70 -12.66
CA ILE A 80 -8.25 -25.54 -13.83
C ILE A 80 -9.66 -26.11 -13.64
N LEU A 81 -10.58 -25.76 -14.55
CA LEU A 81 -11.83 -26.50 -14.77
C LEU A 81 -11.53 -27.88 -15.34
#